data_AF-F0R4A4-F1
#
_entry.id   AF-F0R4A4-F1
#
_cell.length_a   1.000
_cell.length_b   1.000
_cell.length_c   1.000
_cell.angle_alpha   90.00
_cell.angle_beta   90.00
_cell.angle_gamma   90.00
#
_symmetry.space_group_name_H-M   'P 1'
#
loop_
_entity.id
_entity.type
_entity.pdbx_description
1 polymer ?
#
loop_
_entity_poly.entity_id
_entity_poly.type
_entity_poly.pdbx_seq_one_letter_code
_entity_poly.pdbx_strand_id
1 'polypeptide(L)'
;MNIVHRVLGYLWYKTERLTRWMDTSMYSWNVPSVLSLVFLLYGVDIASIYWATTSTNPAPFILLALLAYPVVWIILYAYYHYKRRYLKIRQDKSYEKYSSIWAILFLLFPYVFLIIFALWLQ
;
A
#
# COMPACT_ATOMS: atom_id res chain seq x y z
N MET A 1 11.20 5.77 18.88
CA MET A 1 10.67 4.94 17.76
C MET A 1 10.18 5.88 16.69
N ASN A 2 10.82 5.88 15.50
CA ASN A 2 10.51 6.84 14.43
C ASN A 2 9.04 6.76 14.00
N ILE A 3 8.46 7.91 13.66
CA ILE A 3 7.04 8.04 13.29
C ILE A 3 6.68 7.12 12.11
N VAL A 4 7.58 7.01 11.13
CA VAL A 4 7.44 6.14 9.96
C VAL A 4 7.27 4.67 10.36
N HIS A 5 8.02 4.19 11.36
CA HIS A 5 7.90 2.81 11.83
C HIS A 5 6.55 2.54 12.48
N ARG A 6 5.99 3.52 13.21
CA ARG A 6 4.65 3.40 13.81
C ARG A 6 3.55 3.37 12.75
N VAL A 7 3.62 4.25 11.75
CA VAL A 7 2.64 4.30 10.65
C VAL A 7 2.68 3.00 9.84
N LEU A 8 3.88 2.55 9.45
CA LEU A 8 4.06 1.28 8.76
C LEU A 8 3.61 0.09 9.62
N GLY A 9 3.88 0.10 10.93
CA GLY A 9 3.39 -0.93 11.85
C GLY A 9 1.86 -0.98 11.93
N TYR A 10 1.22 0.19 12.03
CA TYR A 10 -0.23 0.33 12.02
C TYR A 10 -0.84 -0.18 10.71
N LEU A 11 -0.34 0.30 9.57
CA LEU A 11 -0.82 -0.11 8.24
C LEU A 11 -0.65 -1.61 8.03
N TRP A 12 0.49 -2.16 8.43
CA TRP A 12 0.72 -3.60 8.39
C TRP A 12 -0.33 -4.37 9.20
N TYR A 13 -0.48 -4.03 10.48
CA TYR A 13 -1.39 -4.72 11.39
C TYR A 13 -2.84 -4.69 10.87
N LYS A 14 -3.28 -3.52 10.38
CA LYS A 14 -4.65 -3.36 9.87
C LYS A 14 -4.85 -4.08 8.54
N THR A 15 -3.87 -4.03 7.64
CA THR A 15 -3.93 -4.75 6.36
C THR A 15 -3.95 -6.26 6.59
N GLU A 16 -3.13 -6.77 7.51
CA GLU A 16 -3.14 -8.17 7.92
C GLU A 16 -4.51 -8.60 8.46
N ARG A 17 -5.12 -7.80 9.34
CA ARG A 17 -6.46 -8.06 9.88
C ARG A 17 -7.54 -8.04 8.80
N LEU A 18 -7.47 -7.11 7.85
CA LEU A 18 -8.45 -6.99 6.76
C LEU A 18 -8.34 -8.16 5.77
N THR A 19 -7.12 -8.61 5.50
CA THR A 19 -6.85 -9.68 4.53
C THR A 19 -6.80 -11.08 5.16
N ARG A 20 -7.07 -11.22 6.47
CA ARG A 20 -6.98 -12.49 7.22
C ARG A 20 -7.83 -13.64 6.68
N TRP A 21 -8.86 -13.31 5.90
CA TRP A 21 -9.78 -14.28 5.31
C TRP A 21 -9.35 -14.73 3.92
N MET A 22 -8.29 -14.13 3.35
CA MET A 22 -7.70 -14.58 2.11
C MET A 22 -6.84 -15.82 2.37
N ASP A 23 -6.81 -16.76 1.43
CA ASP A 23 -5.97 -17.96 1.50
C ASP A 23 -4.48 -17.60 1.62
N THR A 24 -4.08 -16.48 1.02
CA THR A 24 -2.70 -15.99 1.06
C THR A 24 -2.32 -15.40 2.42
N SER A 25 -3.27 -15.15 3.32
CA SER A 25 -3.04 -14.43 4.58
C SER A 25 -2.11 -15.14 5.55
N MET A 26 -1.95 -16.46 5.42
CA MET A 26 -1.01 -17.24 6.22
C MET A 26 0.45 -16.92 5.89
N TYR A 27 0.71 -16.35 4.70
CA TYR A 27 2.05 -16.06 4.28
C TYR A 27 2.52 -14.68 4.73
N SER A 28 3.76 -14.62 5.22
CA SER A 28 4.41 -13.36 5.63
C SER A 28 4.57 -12.34 4.48
N TRP A 29 4.47 -12.79 3.24
CA TRP A 29 4.56 -11.96 2.03
C TRP A 29 3.21 -11.42 1.55
N ASN A 30 2.08 -11.78 2.17
CA ASN A 30 0.76 -11.24 1.78
C ASN A 30 0.63 -9.73 2.01
N VAL A 31 0.91 -9.26 3.23
CA VAL A 31 0.80 -7.84 3.57
C VAL A 31 1.78 -6.95 2.79
N PRO A 32 3.07 -7.32 2.59
CA PRO A 32 3.97 -6.62 1.68
C PRO A 32 3.40 -6.50 0.28
N SER A 33 2.80 -7.56 -0.27
CA SER A 33 2.19 -7.56 -1.61
C SER A 33 1.01 -6.59 -1.70
N VAL A 34 0.13 -6.60 -0.70
CA VAL A 34 -1.03 -5.69 -0.69
C VAL A 34 -0.57 -4.23 -0.57
N LEU A 35 0.37 -3.94 0.34
CA LEU A 35 0.89 -2.59 0.51
C LEU A 35 1.68 -2.11 -0.71
N SER A 36 2.50 -2.96 -1.33
CA SER A 36 3.24 -2.58 -2.55
C SER A 36 2.31 -2.32 -3.72
N LEU A 37 1.21 -3.08 -3.85
CA LEU A 37 0.20 -2.83 -4.87
C LEU A 37 -0.48 -1.48 -4.64
N VAL A 38 -0.86 -1.18 -3.40
CA VAL A 38 -1.46 0.12 -3.03
C VAL A 38 -0.49 1.26 -3.33
N PHE A 39 0.80 1.12 -3.01
CA PHE A 39 1.80 2.13 -3.37
C PHE A 39 1.98 2.29 -4.88
N LEU A 40 1.92 1.20 -5.66
CA LEU A 40 1.92 1.28 -7.12
C LEU A 40 0.72 2.08 -7.62
N LEU A 41 -0.48 1.83 -7.09
CA LEU A 41 -1.69 2.55 -7.50
C LEU A 41 -1.59 4.04 -7.19
N TYR A 42 -1.08 4.40 -6.00
CA TYR A 42 -0.77 5.79 -5.68
C TYR A 42 0.22 6.43 -6.69
N GLY A 43 1.21 5.67 -7.17
CA GLY A 43 2.11 6.13 -8.23
C GLY A 43 1.38 6.39 -9.56
N VAL A 44 0.46 5.50 -9.92
CA VAL A 44 -0.39 5.65 -11.12
C VAL A 44 -1.35 6.85 -10.98
N ASP A 45 -1.92 7.08 -9.81
CA ASP A 45 -2.77 8.25 -9.53
C ASP A 45 -2.01 9.55 -9.75
N ILE A 46 -0.79 9.65 -9.19
CA ILE A 46 0.07 10.83 -9.35
C ILE A 46 0.41 11.05 -10.83
N ALA A 47 0.76 9.99 -11.56
CA ALA A 47 1.03 10.06 -13.00
C ALA A 47 -0.20 10.54 -13.78
N SER A 48 -1.39 10.06 -13.39
CA SER A 48 -2.67 10.40 -14.02
C SER A 48 -3.05 11.86 -13.77
N ILE A 49 -2.89 12.34 -12.53
CA ILE A 49 -3.08 13.75 -12.17
C ILE A 49 -2.09 14.62 -12.95
N TYR A 50 -0.82 14.23 -12.97
CA TYR A 50 0.20 14.99 -13.70
C TYR A 50 -0.19 15.15 -15.17
N TRP A 51 -0.54 14.05 -15.85
CA TRP A 51 -1.03 14.10 -17.22
C TRP A 51 -2.27 14.99 -17.38
N ALA A 52 -3.27 14.87 -16.51
CA ALA A 52 -4.47 15.72 -16.58
C ALA A 52 -4.14 17.22 -16.46
N THR A 53 -3.12 17.58 -15.67
CA THR A 53 -2.73 18.98 -15.45
C THR A 53 -1.82 19.56 -16.52
N THR A 54 -0.96 18.75 -17.14
CA THR A 54 0.08 19.23 -18.07
C THR A 54 -0.15 18.79 -19.52
N SER A 55 -1.10 17.88 -19.75
CA SER A 55 -1.30 17.16 -21.04
C SER A 55 -0.06 16.42 -21.54
N THR A 56 0.95 16.20 -20.71
CA THR A 56 2.15 15.44 -21.07
C THR A 56 1.88 13.94 -20.98
N ASN A 57 2.40 13.16 -21.93
CA ASN A 57 2.20 11.71 -21.95
C ASN A 57 2.57 11.05 -20.59
N PRO A 58 1.63 10.36 -19.91
CA PRO A 58 1.87 9.72 -18.61
C PRO A 58 2.63 8.39 -18.73
N ALA A 59 2.77 7.81 -19.93
CA ALA A 59 3.33 6.48 -20.13
C ALA A 59 4.73 6.27 -19.49
N PRO A 60 5.67 7.23 -19.54
CA PRO A 60 6.96 7.08 -18.88
C PRO A 60 6.85 6.95 -17.34
N PHE A 61 5.94 7.70 -16.72
CA PHE A 61 5.72 7.65 -15.27
C PHE A 61 5.02 6.37 -14.83
N ILE A 62 4.05 5.90 -15.63
CA ILE A 62 3.39 4.61 -15.40
C ILE A 62 4.41 3.48 -15.52
N LEU A 63 5.27 3.51 -16.54
CA LEU A 63 6.34 2.53 -16.71
C LEU A 63 7.31 2.56 -15.52
N LEU A 64 7.69 3.75 -15.04
CA LEU A 64 8.52 3.90 -13.85
C LEU A 64 7.87 3.31 -12.60
N ALA A 65 6.56 3.54 -12.39
CA ALA A 65 5.81 2.97 -11.27
C ALA A 65 5.76 1.43 -11.33
N LEU A 66 5.58 0.85 -12.52
CA LEU A 66 5.62 -0.59 -12.74
C LEU A 66 7.00 -1.18 -12.44
N LEU A 67 8.07 -0.50 -12.85
CA LEU A 67 9.45 -0.93 -12.57
C LEU A 67 9.83 -0.74 -11.08
N ALA A 68 9.25 0.24 -10.41
CA ALA A 68 9.48 0.49 -8.99
C ALA A 68 8.74 -0.52 -8.08
N TYR A 69 7.62 -1.08 -8.53
CA TYR A 69 6.84 -2.06 -7.77
C TYR A 69 7.65 -3.23 -7.18
N PRO A 70 8.45 -3.98 -7.96
CA PRO A 70 9.26 -5.08 -7.40
C PRO A 70 10.25 -4.57 -6.35
N VAL A 71 10.83 -3.38 -6.55
CA VAL A 71 11.76 -2.77 -5.60
C VAL A 71 11.06 -2.43 -4.28
N VAL A 72 9.90 -1.77 -4.36
CA VAL A 72 9.07 -1.44 -3.18
C VAL A 72 8.65 -2.70 -2.44
N TRP A 73 8.23 -3.74 -3.16
CA TRP A 73 7.86 -5.02 -2.57
C TRP A 73 9.05 -5.67 -1.84
N ILE A 74 10.23 -5.73 -2.46
CA ILE A 74 11.44 -6.29 -1.85
C ILE A 74 11.80 -5.51 -0.58
N ILE A 75 11.75 -4.17 -0.62
CA ILE A 75 12.06 -3.32 0.54
C ILE A 75 11.08 -3.59 1.67
N LEU A 76 9.77 -3.62 1.40
CA LEU A 76 8.75 -3.89 2.42
C LEU A 76 8.92 -5.31 2.98
N TYR A 77 9.04 -6.31 2.11
CA TYR A 77 9.26 -7.68 2.50
C TYR A 77 10.49 -7.81 3.41
N ALA A 78 11.64 -7.30 2.97
CA ALA A 78 12.86 -7.30 3.75
C ALA A 78 12.69 -6.52 5.08
N TYR A 79 12.04 -5.36 5.07
CA TYR A 79 11.84 -4.53 6.26
C TYR A 79 11.05 -5.24 7.36
N TYR A 80 9.94 -5.89 7.00
CA TYR A 80 9.10 -6.59 7.97
C TYR A 80 9.68 -7.94 8.36
N HIS A 81 10.37 -8.61 7.44
CA HIS A 81 11.01 -9.89 7.69
C HIS A 81 12.31 -9.76 8.50
N TYR A 82 13.02 -8.64 8.35
CA TYR A 82 14.24 -8.34 9.10
C TYR A 82 13.95 -8.33 10.61
N LYS A 83 14.63 -9.23 11.33
CA LYS A 83 14.40 -9.49 12.77
C LYS A 83 12.96 -9.91 13.13
N ARG A 84 12.20 -10.45 12.18
CA ARG A 84 10.81 -10.90 12.31
C ARG A 84 9.88 -9.84 12.93
N ARG A 85 10.03 -8.58 12.50
CA ARG A 85 9.21 -7.45 12.99
C ARG A 85 7.72 -7.69 12.82
N TYR A 86 7.30 -8.37 11.76
CA TYR A 86 5.90 -8.75 11.56
C TYR A 86 5.32 -9.53 12.76
N LEU A 87 6.09 -10.45 13.37
CA LEU A 87 5.63 -11.19 14.55
C LEU A 87 5.43 -10.26 15.76
N LYS A 88 6.36 -9.31 15.95
CA LYS A 88 6.26 -8.32 17.02
C LYS A 88 5.04 -7.42 16.84
N ILE A 89 4.76 -6.99 15.61
CA ILE A 89 3.58 -6.17 15.28
C ILE A 89 2.29 -6.97 15.53
N ARG A 90 2.25 -8.26 15.16
CA ARG A 90 1.08 -9.11 15.38
C ARG A 90 0.79 -9.33 16.87
N GLN A 91 1.84 -9.45 17.69
CA GLN A 91 1.73 -9.60 19.15
C GLN A 91 1.42 -8.28 19.86
N ASP A 92 1.75 -7.14 19.24
CA ASP A 92 1.53 -5.81 19.80
C ASP A 92 0.05 -5.41 19.69
N LYS A 93 -0.65 -5.46 20.82
CA LYS A 93 -2.05 -5.04 20.94
C LYS A 93 -2.25 -3.53 20.89
N SER A 94 -1.19 -2.72 20.87
CA SER A 94 -1.31 -1.26 20.80
C SER A 94 -2.09 -0.80 19.57
N TYR A 95 -1.92 -1.49 18.42
CA TYR A 95 -2.59 -1.19 17.16
C TYR A 95 -4.07 -1.58 17.12
N GLU A 96 -4.52 -2.43 18.05
CA GLU A 96 -5.92 -2.86 18.11
C GLU A 96 -6.87 -1.72 18.51
N LYS A 97 -6.41 -0.84 19.41
CA LYS A 97 -7.17 0.32 19.91
C LYS A 97 -7.42 1.39 18.85
N TYR A 98 -6.56 1.48 17.84
CA TYR A 98 -6.71 2.48 16.78
C TYR A 98 -7.79 2.06 15.79
N SER A 99 -8.57 3.01 15.32
CA SER A 99 -9.60 2.75 14.31
C SER A 99 -9.00 2.16 13.04
N SER A 100 -9.71 1.22 12.41
CA SER A 100 -9.32 0.66 11.10
C SER A 100 -9.70 1.58 9.93
N ILE A 101 -10.50 2.63 10.17
CA ILE A 101 -11.04 3.53 9.13
C ILE A 101 -9.91 4.15 8.30
N TRP A 102 -8.85 4.65 8.94
CA TRP A 102 -7.73 5.28 8.24
C TRP A 102 -6.96 4.30 7.34
N ALA A 103 -6.79 3.06 7.78
CA ALA A 103 -6.19 2.02 6.95
C ALA A 103 -7.10 1.65 5.77
N ILE A 104 -8.41 1.52 5.97
CA ILE A 104 -9.36 1.23 4.89
C ILE A 104 -9.35 2.36 3.86
N LEU A 105 -9.41 3.61 4.32
CA LEU A 105 -9.31 4.78 3.44
C LEU A 105 -8.00 4.74 2.67
N PHE A 106 -6.86 4.53 3.32
CA PHE A 106 -5.56 4.44 2.65
C PHE A 106 -5.51 3.32 1.59
N LEU A 107 -6.06 2.14 1.89
CA LEU A 107 -6.04 1.00 0.98
C LEU A 107 -6.98 1.17 -0.23
N LEU A 108 -8.15 1.78 -0.03
CA LEU A 108 -9.18 1.91 -1.08
C LEU A 108 -9.12 3.22 -1.85
N PHE A 109 -8.57 4.27 -1.26
CA PHE A 109 -8.50 5.61 -1.86
C PHE A 109 -7.94 5.59 -3.28
N PRO A 110 -6.78 4.96 -3.58
CA PRO A 110 -6.24 5.02 -4.92
C PRO A 110 -7.12 4.28 -5.94
N TYR A 111 -7.79 3.21 -5.51
CA TYR A 111 -8.74 2.50 -6.37
C TYR A 111 -9.98 3.34 -6.70
N VAL A 112 -10.57 3.98 -5.69
CA VAL A 112 -11.72 4.88 -5.88
C VAL A 112 -11.35 6.07 -6.76
N PHE A 113 -10.16 6.64 -6.54
CA PHE A 113 -9.65 7.73 -7.37
C PHE A 113 -9.56 7.33 -8.84
N LEU A 114 -8.93 6.18 -9.16
CA LEU A 114 -8.83 5.69 -10.53
C LEU A 114 -10.19 5.46 -11.19
N ILE A 115 -11.18 4.92 -10.47
CA ILE A 115 -12.54 4.73 -11.01
C ILE A 115 -13.15 6.08 -11.38
N ILE A 116 -13.13 7.05 -10.46
CA ILE A 116 -13.71 8.38 -10.70
C ILE A 116 -12.99 9.05 -11.88
N PHE A 117 -11.67 8.98 -11.90
CA PHE A 117 -10.85 9.55 -12.97
C PHE A 117 -11.17 8.90 -14.32
N ALA A 118 -11.31 7.58 -14.38
CA ALA A 118 -11.67 6.85 -15.60
C ALA A 118 -13.07 7.20 -16.11
N LEU A 119 -14.05 7.39 -15.21
CA LEU A 119 -15.40 7.81 -15.58
C LEU A 119 -15.44 9.26 -16.09
N TRP A 120 -14.56 10.12 -15.57
CA TRP A 120 -14.48 11.52 -15.99
C TRP A 120 -13.82 11.71 -17.36
N LEU A 121 -13.02 10.74 -17.81
CA LEU A 121 -12.34 10.73 -19.10
C LEU A 121 -13.22 10.26 -20.28
N GLN A 122 -14.43 9.76 -20.01
CA GLN A 122 -15.42 9.35 -21.01
C GLN A 122 -16.21 10.56 -21.52
#